data_AF-A0A453MU88-F1
#
_entry.id   AF-A0A453MU88-F1
#
_cell.length_a   1.000
_cell.length_b   1.000
_cell.length_c   1.000
_cell.angle_alpha   90.00
_cell.angle_beta   90.00
_cell.angle_gamma   90.00
#
_symmetry.space_group_name_H-M   'P 1'
#
loop_
_entity.id
_entity.type
_entity.pdbx_description
1 polymer ?
#
loop_
_entity_poly.entity_id
_entity_poly.type
_entity_poly.pdbx_seq_one_letter_code
_entity_poly.pdbx_strand_id
1 'polypeptide(L)'
;MIRNTFSEMNAPREENASVNKYYMLAHAVTEKVTKQPSLLRLGTLRDYQLVGLQWMLSLYNNKLNGILADEMGLGKTVQVMALIAYLMEFKGNYGPHLIIVPNAVLVNWKSELLNWLPSASCIFYVGAKDQRQKLFSQ
;
A
#
# COMPACT_ATOMS: atom_id res chain seq x y z
N MET A 1 -21.19 -15.75 -2.24
CA MET A 1 -20.08 -16.35 -1.47
C MET A 1 -18.83 -16.21 -2.31
N ILE A 2 -18.04 -15.15 -2.08
CA ILE A 2 -16.84 -14.86 -2.88
C ILE A 2 -15.73 -15.78 -2.34
N ARG A 3 -15.17 -16.62 -3.20
CA ARG A 3 -14.15 -17.61 -2.82
C ARG A 3 -12.84 -16.87 -2.46
N ASN A 4 -12.50 -16.89 -1.18
CA ASN A 4 -11.27 -16.33 -0.62
C ASN A 4 -10.18 -17.39 -0.54
N THR A 5 -9.54 -17.67 -1.67
CA THR A 5 -8.37 -18.55 -1.72
C THR A 5 -7.33 -17.87 -2.59
N PHE A 6 -6.46 -17.08 -1.95
CA PHE A 6 -5.25 -16.47 -2.54
C PHE A 6 -4.42 -17.47 -3.37
N SER A 7 -4.47 -18.75 -2.99
CA SER A 7 -3.85 -19.84 -3.73
C SER A 7 -4.50 -20.14 -5.08
N GLU A 8 -5.79 -19.83 -5.31
CA GLU A 8 -6.51 -20.13 -6.56
C GLU A 8 -6.45 -18.99 -7.59
N MET A 9 -6.47 -17.73 -7.15
CA MET A 9 -6.33 -16.58 -8.07
C MET A 9 -4.92 -16.45 -8.66
N ASN A 10 -3.93 -16.93 -7.90
CA ASN A 10 -2.54 -17.10 -8.36
C ASN A 10 -2.20 -18.58 -8.60
N ALA A 11 -3.19 -19.49 -8.62
CA ALA A 11 -2.92 -20.89 -8.94
C ALA A 11 -2.40 -20.97 -10.37
N PRO A 12 -1.27 -21.64 -10.60
CA PRO A 12 -0.77 -21.85 -11.94
C PRO A 12 -1.81 -22.67 -12.71
N ARG A 13 -2.43 -22.06 -13.72
CA ARG A 13 -2.96 -22.84 -14.84
C ARG A 13 -1.75 -23.53 -15.46
N GLU A 14 -1.85 -24.84 -15.72
CA GLU A 14 -0.74 -25.73 -16.14
C GLU A 14 0.04 -25.26 -17.39
N GLU A 15 -0.38 -24.17 -18.05
CA GLU A 15 0.18 -23.68 -19.29
C GLU A 15 1.54 -22.97 -19.22
N ASN A 16 2.09 -22.56 -18.05
CA ASN A 16 3.38 -21.82 -18.08
C ASN A 16 4.29 -22.03 -16.84
N ALA A 17 5.10 -23.09 -16.85
CA ALA A 17 6.16 -23.32 -15.87
C ALA A 17 7.15 -22.13 -15.73
N SER A 18 7.36 -21.38 -16.81
CA SER A 18 8.20 -20.18 -16.85
C SER A 18 7.60 -19.03 -16.03
N VAL A 19 6.30 -18.77 -16.15
CA VAL A 19 5.60 -17.71 -15.39
C VAL A 19 5.69 -17.98 -13.89
N ASN A 20 5.50 -19.24 -13.48
CA ASN A 20 5.61 -19.64 -12.09
C ASN A 20 7.05 -19.44 -11.55
N LYS A 21 8.06 -19.73 -12.38
CA LYS A 21 9.46 -19.47 -12.04
C LYS A 21 9.74 -17.99 -11.82
N TYR A 22 9.26 -17.11 -12.70
CA TYR A 22 9.44 -15.66 -12.52
C TYR A 22 8.75 -15.13 -11.27
N TYR A 23 7.53 -15.61 -10.98
CA TYR A 23 6.81 -15.23 -9.78
C TYR A 23 7.58 -15.61 -8.51
N MET A 24 8.06 -16.86 -8.42
CA MET A 24 8.84 -17.30 -7.26
C MET A 24 10.16 -16.53 -7.10
N LEU A 25 10.81 -16.13 -8.21
CA LEU A 25 12.02 -15.31 -8.16
C LEU A 25 11.74 -13.89 -7.66
N ALA A 26 10.66 -13.26 -8.13
CA ALA A 26 10.27 -11.92 -7.69
C ALA A 26 9.77 -11.88 -6.23
N HIS A 27 9.21 -12.99 -5.77
CA HIS A 27 8.64 -13.16 -4.42
C HIS A 27 9.46 -14.13 -3.57
N ALA A 28 10.79 -14.13 -3.72
CA ALA A 28 11.67 -15.04 -2.98
C ALA A 28 11.57 -14.82 -1.45
N VAL A 29 11.49 -13.56 -1.03
CA VAL A 29 11.21 -13.18 0.36
C VAL A 29 9.73 -12.81 0.51
N THR A 30 8.96 -13.64 1.19
CA THR A 30 7.54 -13.39 1.47
C THR A 30 7.27 -13.43 2.97
N GLU A 31 6.32 -12.62 3.39
CA GLU A 31 5.83 -12.56 4.76
C GLU A 31 4.32 -12.68 4.72
N LYS A 32 3.74 -13.54 5.55
CA LYS A 32 2.30 -13.75 5.56
C LYS A 32 1.62 -12.67 6.38
N VAL A 33 0.75 -11.88 5.74
CA VAL A 33 -0.02 -10.82 6.41
C VAL A 33 -1.39 -11.36 6.76
N THR A 34 -1.60 -11.76 8.02
CA THR A 34 -2.87 -12.33 8.50
C THR A 34 -3.80 -11.30 9.15
N LYS A 35 -3.24 -10.14 9.54
CA LYS A 35 -3.96 -9.06 10.20
C LYS A 35 -3.48 -7.72 9.65
N GLN A 36 -4.36 -6.73 9.66
CA GLN A 36 -3.98 -5.36 9.33
C GLN A 36 -3.07 -4.76 10.43
N PRO A 37 -2.22 -3.77 10.09
CA PRO A 37 -1.48 -2.98 11.07
C PRO A 37 -2.41 -2.29 12.08
N SER A 38 -2.01 -2.27 13.36
CA SER A 38 -2.78 -1.63 14.43
C SER A 38 -2.83 -0.10 14.31
N LEU A 39 -1.90 0.48 13.54
CA LEU A 39 -1.91 1.90 13.21
C LEU A 39 -3.08 2.33 12.29
N LEU A 40 -3.75 1.40 11.57
CA LEU A 40 -4.98 1.73 10.82
C LEU A 40 -6.21 1.72 11.71
N ARG A 41 -6.92 2.85 11.80
CA ARG A 41 -7.99 3.04 12.81
C ARG A 41 -9.42 3.19 12.30
N LEU A 42 -9.63 3.55 11.03
CA LEU A 42 -11.00 3.86 10.56
C LEU A 42 -11.87 2.61 10.34
N GLY A 43 -11.27 1.50 9.89
CA GLY A 43 -12.02 0.29 9.55
C GLY A 43 -11.13 -0.92 9.33
N THR A 44 -11.73 -2.00 8.85
CA THR A 44 -11.02 -3.25 8.57
C THR A 44 -10.72 -3.43 7.10
N LEU A 45 -9.50 -3.85 6.77
CA LEU A 45 -9.14 -4.24 5.41
C LEU A 45 -9.97 -5.45 4.97
N ARG A 46 -10.44 -5.41 3.72
CA ARG A 46 -11.05 -6.58 3.07
C ARG A 46 -9.97 -7.59 2.71
N ASP A 47 -10.35 -8.85 2.52
CA ASP A 47 -9.38 -9.93 2.27
C ASP A 47 -8.52 -9.69 1.03
N TYR A 48 -9.11 -9.16 -0.05
CA TYR A 48 -8.36 -8.81 -1.26
C TYR A 48 -7.38 -7.64 -1.01
N GLN A 49 -7.65 -6.76 -0.06
CA GLN A 49 -6.75 -5.67 0.32
C GLN A 49 -5.59 -6.17 1.16
N LEU A 50 -5.81 -7.17 2.03
CA LEU A 50 -4.74 -7.86 2.75
C LEU A 50 -3.83 -8.62 1.78
N VAL A 51 -4.42 -9.23 0.74
CA VAL A 51 -3.69 -9.84 -0.37
C VAL A 51 -2.81 -8.81 -1.10
N GLY A 52 -3.37 -7.66 -1.46
CA GLY A 52 -2.61 -6.58 -2.10
C GLY A 52 -1.49 -6.04 -1.21
N LEU A 53 -1.76 -5.88 0.09
CA LEU A 53 -0.76 -5.49 1.08
C LEU A 53 0.38 -6.51 1.17
N GLN A 54 0.08 -7.79 1.27
CA GLN A 54 1.08 -8.85 1.32
C GLN A 54 1.96 -8.86 0.06
N TRP A 55 1.34 -8.66 -1.12
CA TRP A 55 2.06 -8.57 -2.38
C TRP A 55 3.02 -7.38 -2.41
N MET A 56 2.55 -6.18 -2.05
CA MET A 56 3.40 -4.98 -1.97
C MET A 56 4.52 -5.13 -0.93
N LEU A 57 4.26 -5.76 0.21
CA LEU A 57 5.27 -6.03 1.23
C LEU A 57 6.35 -7.00 0.71
N SER A 58 5.96 -8.02 -0.06
CA SER A 58 6.92 -8.91 -0.71
C SER A 58 7.81 -8.13 -1.69
N LEU A 59 7.25 -7.23 -2.51
CA LEU A 59 8.06 -6.37 -3.38
C LEU A 59 9.06 -5.52 -2.59
N TYR A 60 8.62 -4.90 -1.50
CA TYR A 60 9.47 -4.12 -0.61
C TYR A 60 10.64 -4.95 -0.03
N ASN A 61 10.35 -6.18 0.42
CA ASN A 61 11.36 -7.09 0.98
C ASN A 61 12.38 -7.53 -0.08
N ASN A 62 11.95 -7.72 -1.34
CA ASN A 62 12.81 -8.12 -2.45
C ASN A 62 13.44 -6.93 -3.20
N LYS A 63 13.25 -5.68 -2.72
CA LYS A 63 13.76 -4.45 -3.35
C LYS A 63 13.29 -4.27 -4.80
N LEU A 64 12.07 -4.69 -5.07
CA LEU A 64 11.40 -4.55 -6.35
C LEU A 64 10.35 -3.45 -6.31
N ASN A 65 10.19 -2.78 -7.43
CA ASN A 65 9.07 -1.86 -7.65
C ASN A 65 7.88 -2.64 -8.23
N GLY A 66 6.67 -2.09 -8.10
CA GLY A 66 5.46 -2.72 -8.63
C GLY A 66 4.40 -1.72 -9.05
N ILE A 67 3.45 -2.21 -9.83
CA ILE A 67 2.28 -1.46 -10.29
C ILE A 67 1.04 -2.13 -9.71
N LEU A 68 0.32 -1.42 -8.84
CA LEU A 68 -0.97 -1.89 -8.33
C LEU A 68 -2.07 -1.59 -9.36
N ALA A 69 -2.39 -2.59 -10.18
CA ALA A 69 -3.29 -2.46 -11.33
C ALA A 69 -4.74 -2.89 -11.04
N ASP A 70 -5.15 -2.86 -9.77
CA ASP A 70 -6.51 -3.20 -9.33
C ASP A 70 -7.57 -2.30 -10.01
N GLU A 71 -8.79 -2.83 -10.18
CA GLU A 71 -9.94 -2.06 -10.67
C GLU A 71 -10.22 -0.81 -9.81
N MET A 72 -10.88 0.18 -10.41
CA MET A 72 -11.30 1.39 -9.71
C MET A 72 -12.30 1.03 -8.59
N GLY A 73 -12.18 1.70 -7.45
CA GLY A 73 -13.06 1.45 -6.30
C GLY A 73 -12.61 0.33 -5.34
N LEU A 74 -11.54 -0.42 -5.65
CA LEU A 74 -11.00 -1.46 -4.75
C LEU A 74 -10.14 -0.90 -3.59
N GLY A 75 -10.16 0.41 -3.36
CA GLY A 75 -9.49 1.01 -2.20
C GLY A 75 -7.97 0.99 -2.26
N LYS A 76 -7.38 1.20 -3.45
CA LYS A 76 -5.91 1.34 -3.63
C LYS A 76 -5.28 2.34 -2.66
N THR A 77 -5.96 3.45 -2.41
CA THR A 77 -5.57 4.46 -1.41
C THR A 77 -5.34 3.85 -0.02
N VAL A 78 -6.31 3.05 0.46
CA VAL A 78 -6.23 2.39 1.77
C VAL A 78 -5.14 1.31 1.77
N GLN A 79 -4.95 0.58 0.66
CA GLN A 79 -3.86 -0.39 0.55
C GLN A 79 -2.47 0.29 0.67
N VAL A 80 -2.28 1.46 0.06
CA VAL A 80 -1.03 2.24 0.20
C VAL A 80 -0.82 2.71 1.64
N MET A 81 -1.87 3.19 2.31
CA MET A 81 -1.79 3.56 3.73
C MET A 81 -1.48 2.34 4.60
N ALA A 82 -2.04 1.19 4.26
CA ALA A 82 -1.77 -0.05 4.96
C ALA A 82 -0.31 -0.49 4.81
N LEU A 83 0.29 -0.29 3.64
CA LEU A 83 1.70 -0.53 3.43
C LEU A 83 2.55 0.37 4.32
N ILE A 84 2.31 1.69 4.32
CA ILE A 84 3.06 2.64 5.15
C ILE A 84 2.93 2.30 6.63
N ALA A 85 1.71 2.05 7.11
CA ALA A 85 1.46 1.65 8.49
C ALA A 85 2.23 0.37 8.87
N TYR A 86 2.25 -0.62 7.97
CA TYR A 86 3.00 -1.86 8.18
C TYR A 86 4.51 -1.60 8.29
N LEU A 87 5.06 -0.76 7.42
CA LEU A 87 6.46 -0.38 7.44
C LEU A 87 6.85 0.35 8.72
N MET A 88 6.00 1.26 9.21
CA MET A 88 6.20 1.97 10.47
C MET A 88 6.16 1.02 11.67
N GLU A 89 5.16 0.15 11.74
CA GLU A 89 4.89 -0.69 12.90
C GLU A 89 5.84 -1.89 13.01
N PHE A 90 6.10 -2.60 11.90
CA PHE A 90 6.81 -3.88 11.93
C PHE A 90 8.23 -3.81 11.36
N LYS A 91 8.53 -2.83 10.49
CA LYS A 91 9.87 -2.66 9.90
C LYS A 91 10.65 -1.49 10.52
N GLY A 92 10.04 -0.72 11.42
CA GLY A 92 10.65 0.47 12.03
C GLY A 92 10.98 1.57 11.02
N ASN A 93 10.39 1.53 9.82
CA ASN A 93 10.62 2.52 8.77
C ASN A 93 9.51 3.57 8.85
N TYR A 94 9.84 4.72 9.45
CA TYR A 94 8.92 5.85 9.63
C TYR A 94 8.96 6.85 8.47
N GLY A 95 9.76 6.59 7.43
CA GLY A 95 9.92 7.47 6.28
C GLY A 95 11.35 7.99 6.08
N PRO A 96 11.54 8.93 5.13
CA PRO A 96 10.48 9.67 4.43
C PRO A 96 9.72 8.84 3.40
N HIS A 97 8.39 9.01 3.34
CA HIS A 97 7.53 8.44 2.31
C HIS A 97 6.90 9.56 1.47
N LEU A 98 7.12 9.54 0.16
CA LEU A 98 6.59 10.52 -0.77
C LEU A 98 5.40 9.93 -1.54
N ILE A 99 4.26 10.62 -1.49
CA ILE A 99 3.06 10.28 -2.25
C ILE A 99 2.76 11.44 -3.20
N ILE A 100 2.70 11.15 -4.49
CA ILE A 100 2.35 12.13 -5.53
C ILE A 100 0.96 11.80 -6.05
N VAL A 101 0.08 12.80 -6.06
CA VAL A 101 -1.31 12.64 -6.48
C VAL A 101 -1.74 13.81 -7.36
N PRO A 102 -2.69 13.61 -8.27
CA PRO A 102 -3.35 14.72 -8.96
C PRO A 102 -4.00 15.68 -7.95
N ASN A 103 -3.92 16.99 -8.21
CA ASN A 103 -4.47 18.00 -7.31
C ASN A 103 -5.97 17.77 -6.99
N ALA A 104 -6.73 17.27 -7.96
CA ALA A 104 -8.17 16.99 -7.82
C ALA A 104 -8.50 15.96 -6.71
N VAL A 105 -7.57 15.06 -6.38
CA VAL A 105 -7.79 14.02 -5.35
C VAL A 105 -7.02 14.29 -4.06
N LEU A 106 -6.23 15.37 -3.99
CA LEU A 106 -5.39 15.67 -2.81
C LEU A 106 -6.22 15.84 -1.54
N VAL A 107 -7.38 16.51 -1.62
CA VAL A 107 -8.29 16.69 -0.47
C VAL A 107 -8.79 15.35 0.05
N ASN A 108 -9.13 14.42 -0.86
CA ASN A 108 -9.54 13.07 -0.48
C ASN A 108 -8.40 12.32 0.20
N TRP A 109 -7.19 12.35 -0.38
CA TRP A 109 -6.00 11.73 0.23
C TRP A 109 -5.68 12.29 1.61
N LYS A 110 -5.80 13.61 1.80
CA LYS A 110 -5.63 14.26 3.10
C LYS A 110 -6.63 13.74 4.13
N SER A 111 -7.91 13.69 3.76
CA SER A 111 -8.98 13.16 4.64
C SER A 111 -8.71 11.70 5.01
N GLU A 112 -8.45 10.85 4.01
CA GLU A 112 -8.19 9.43 4.22
C GLU A 112 -6.94 9.20 5.09
N LEU A 113 -5.85 9.95 4.91
CA LEU A 113 -4.65 9.84 5.75
C LEU A 113 -4.95 10.17 7.21
N LEU A 114 -5.65 11.27 7.46
CA LEU A 114 -5.98 11.71 8.82
C LEU A 114 -6.95 10.74 9.52
N ASN A 115 -7.83 10.08 8.77
CA ASN A 115 -8.82 9.15 9.32
C ASN A 115 -8.24 7.74 9.50
N TRP A 116 -7.59 7.19 8.48
CA TRP A 116 -7.04 5.84 8.51
C TRP A 116 -5.75 5.76 9.29
N LEU A 117 -4.83 6.71 9.13
CA LEU A 117 -3.49 6.68 9.73
C LEU A 117 -3.19 7.97 10.53
N PRO A 118 -3.97 8.26 11.59
CA PRO A 118 -3.85 9.51 12.36
C PRO A 118 -2.51 9.68 13.08
N SER A 119 -1.76 8.59 13.27
CA SER A 119 -0.45 8.63 13.95
C SER A 119 0.69 9.05 13.02
N ALA A 120 0.46 9.13 11.70
CA ALA A 120 1.46 9.58 10.75
C ALA A 120 1.53 11.11 10.70
N SER A 121 2.75 11.64 10.76
CA SER A 121 2.99 13.06 10.47
C SER A 121 3.03 13.26 8.95
N CYS A 122 2.09 14.06 8.44
CA CYS A 122 1.91 14.28 7.01
C CYS A 122 2.09 15.77 6.65
N ILE A 123 2.97 16.05 5.69
CA ILE A 123 3.14 17.39 5.11
C ILE A 123 2.42 17.43 3.76
N PHE A 124 1.52 18.40 3.59
CA PHE A 124 0.73 18.58 2.37
C PHE A 124 1.20 19.81 1.59
N TYR A 125 1.86 19.60 0.45
CA TYR A 125 2.28 20.68 -0.44
C TYR A 125 1.12 21.15 -1.33
N VAL A 126 0.36 22.15 -0.86
CA VAL A 126 -0.79 22.72 -1.57
C VAL A 126 -0.88 24.24 -1.37
N GLY A 127 -1.67 24.92 -2.20
CA GLY A 127 -1.95 26.35 -2.05
C GLY A 127 -0.99 27.24 -2.85
N ALA A 128 -0.90 28.52 -2.48
CA ALA A 128 -0.08 29.52 -3.19
C ALA A 128 1.43 29.29 -2.99
N LYS A 129 2.26 29.92 -3.83
CA LYS A 129 3.73 29.80 -3.77
C LYS A 129 4.28 30.08 -2.36
N ASP A 130 3.81 31.17 -1.74
CA ASP A 130 4.29 31.59 -0.42
C ASP A 130 3.91 30.60 0.69
N GLN A 131 2.73 29.97 0.58
CA GLN A 131 2.30 28.93 1.52
C GLN A 131 3.19 27.69 1.41
N ARG A 132 3.51 27.26 0.18
CA ARG A 132 4.41 26.13 -0.06
C ARG A 132 5.85 26.42 0.35
N GLN A 133 6.31 27.66 0.18
CA GLN A 133 7.66 28.07 0.57
C GLN A 133 7.84 28.02 2.09
N LYS A 134 6.82 28.40 2.87
CA LYS A 134 6.84 28.27 4.34
C LYS A 134 6.96 26.81 4.81
N LEU A 135 6.32 25.87 4.11
CA LEU A 135 6.41 24.44 4.41
C LEU A 135 7.78 23.84 4.06
N PHE A 136 8.46 24.37 3.04
CA PHE A 136 9.80 23.93 2.65
C PHE A 136 10.88 24.40 3.63
N SER A 137 10.65 25.54 4.30
CA SER A 137 11.59 26.13 5.26
C SER A 137 11.45 25.62 6.70
N GLN A 138 10.48 24.74 6.97
CA GLN A 138 10.30 24.05 8.26
C GLN A 138 11.06 22.72 8.26
#